data_AF-A0A963IBL1-F1
#
_entry.id   AF-A0A963IBL1-F1
#
_cell.length_a   1.000
_cell.length_b   1.000
_cell.length_c   1.000
_cell.angle_alpha   90.00
_cell.angle_beta   90.00
_cell.angle_gamma   90.00
#
_symmetry.space_group_name_H-M   'P 1'
#
loop_
_entity.id
_entity.type
_entity.pdbx_description
1 polymer ?
#
loop_
_entity_poly.entity_id
_entity_poly.type
_entity_poly.pdbx_seq_one_letter_code
_entity_poly.pdbx_strand_id
1 'polypeptide(L)'
;MAHLTRSTLWSLEEYAARRAEFRRETIAHKRRRTVHLGPHVTLLFEDEITVRYQIQEMLRIERTFEPEGIQEELDAYNPLIPDGRNFKATMLIEYPDEAVRAAQLRVLKGIERATWVRVDGHAKVFAIADEDLARENETKTSAVHFLRFELDAAMARALKSGAALGMGIDHADYTVALDEVAPETQAALAADLH
;
A
#
# COMPACT_ATOMS: atom_id res chain seq x y z
N MET A 1 10.12 8.34 13.43
CA MET A 1 9.35 7.63 12.38
C MET A 1 7.90 7.68 12.79
N ALA A 2 7.00 8.00 11.88
CA ALA A 2 5.57 8.02 12.19
C ALA A 2 5.17 6.59 12.57
N HIS A 3 4.81 6.40 13.83
CA HIS A 3 4.36 5.12 14.36
C HIS A 3 3.07 5.41 15.08
N LEU A 4 1.99 4.74 14.69
CA LEU A 4 0.73 4.90 15.41
C LEU A 4 0.87 4.21 16.76
N THR A 5 0.32 4.85 17.77
CA THR A 5 0.22 4.32 19.12
C THR A 5 -1.23 4.42 19.58
N ARG A 6 -1.58 3.75 20.68
CA ARG A 6 -2.92 3.85 21.25
C ARG A 6 -3.38 5.30 21.47
N SER A 7 -2.48 6.21 21.86
CA SER A 7 -2.81 7.62 22.07
C SER A 7 -3.08 8.42 20.78
N THR A 8 -2.71 7.88 19.62
CA THR A 8 -3.01 8.48 18.30
C THR A 8 -4.33 7.98 17.71
N LEU A 9 -4.97 7.02 18.37
CA LEU A 9 -6.26 6.46 18.00
C LEU A 9 -7.36 7.09 18.87
N TRP A 10 -8.53 7.28 18.27
CA TRP A 10 -9.77 7.59 18.96
C TRP A 10 -10.38 6.35 19.61
N SER A 11 -11.14 6.55 20.68
CA SER A 11 -12.03 5.52 21.20
C SER A 11 -13.12 5.16 20.18
N LEU A 12 -13.83 4.04 20.40
CA LEU A 12 -14.95 3.64 19.53
C LEU A 12 -16.06 4.71 19.45
N GLU A 13 -16.33 5.39 20.56
CA GLU A 13 -17.33 6.46 20.64
C GLU A 13 -16.89 7.69 19.85
N GLU A 14 -15.66 8.16 20.09
CA GLU A 14 -15.08 9.29 19.37
C GLU A 14 -14.96 9.01 17.87
N TYR A 15 -14.55 7.79 17.49
CA TYR A 15 -14.47 7.40 16.10
C TYR A 15 -15.86 7.36 15.47
N ALA A 16 -16.88 6.83 16.15
CA ALA A 16 -18.25 6.84 15.62
C ALA A 16 -18.75 8.26 15.29
N ALA A 17 -18.41 9.25 16.12
CA ALA A 17 -18.75 10.66 15.87
C ALA A 17 -17.97 11.27 14.68
N ARG A 18 -16.69 10.89 14.51
CA ARG A 18 -15.78 11.48 13.49
C ARG A 18 -15.76 10.72 12.17
N ARG A 19 -16.26 9.48 12.14
CA ARG A 19 -16.07 8.53 11.04
C ARG A 19 -16.51 9.06 9.69
N ALA A 20 -17.64 9.78 9.63
CA ALA A 20 -18.16 10.29 8.37
C ALA A 20 -17.21 11.30 7.72
N GLU A 21 -16.63 12.19 8.52
CA GLU A 21 -15.63 13.16 8.09
C GLU A 21 -14.30 12.48 7.76
N PHE A 22 -13.77 11.67 8.68
CA PHE A 22 -12.49 11.00 8.45
C PHE A 22 -12.53 10.11 7.21
N ARG A 23 -13.63 9.37 6.97
CA ARG A 23 -13.81 8.59 5.75
C ARG A 23 -13.76 9.46 4.49
N ARG A 24 -14.39 10.63 4.48
CA ARG A 24 -14.38 11.55 3.34
C ARG A 24 -12.96 12.05 3.07
N GLU A 25 -12.24 12.42 4.12
CA GLU A 25 -10.84 12.84 4.03
C GLU A 25 -9.94 11.72 3.53
N THR A 26 -10.06 10.51 4.09
CA THR A 26 -9.28 9.35 3.66
C THR A 26 -9.57 8.98 2.21
N ILE A 27 -10.82 9.06 1.73
CA ILE A 27 -11.11 8.81 0.31
C ILE A 27 -10.39 9.83 -0.58
N ALA A 28 -10.44 11.12 -0.23
CA ALA A 28 -9.75 12.16 -0.98
C ALA A 28 -8.22 11.96 -0.95
N HIS A 29 -7.68 11.55 0.19
CA HIS A 29 -6.26 11.24 0.37
C HIS A 29 -5.82 10.04 -0.47
N LYS A 30 -6.56 8.92 -0.39
CA LYS A 30 -6.28 7.69 -1.14
C LYS A 30 -6.22 7.91 -2.64
N ARG A 31 -6.99 8.86 -3.20
CA ARG A 31 -6.94 9.18 -4.65
C ARG A 31 -5.54 9.59 -5.12
N ARG A 32 -4.76 10.30 -4.29
CA ARG A 32 -3.39 10.71 -4.61
C ARG A 32 -2.36 9.64 -4.28
N ARG A 33 -2.80 8.50 -3.77
CA ARG A 33 -1.93 7.42 -3.30
C ARG A 33 -2.30 6.10 -3.98
N THR A 34 -3.20 6.14 -4.95
CA THR A 34 -3.69 4.99 -5.71
C THR A 34 -3.16 5.07 -7.14
N VAL A 35 -2.48 4.01 -7.58
CA VAL A 35 -1.98 3.86 -8.95
C VAL A 35 -2.58 2.59 -9.55
N HIS A 36 -3.23 2.71 -10.70
CA HIS A 36 -3.74 1.56 -11.44
C HIS A 36 -2.69 1.09 -12.44
N LEU A 37 -2.33 -0.19 -12.38
CA LEU A 37 -1.39 -0.85 -13.28
C LEU A 37 -2.16 -1.80 -14.17
N GLY A 38 -2.67 -1.26 -15.27
CA GLY A 38 -3.57 -1.99 -16.16
C GLY A 38 -4.98 -2.17 -15.56
N PRO A 39 -5.77 -3.12 -16.09
CA PRO A 39 -7.19 -3.25 -15.74
C PRO A 39 -7.48 -3.96 -14.41
N HIS A 40 -6.53 -4.75 -13.88
CA HIS A 40 -6.81 -5.68 -12.77
C HIS A 40 -5.91 -5.49 -11.55
N VAL A 41 -4.91 -4.61 -11.62
CA VAL A 41 -4.00 -4.37 -10.51
C VAL A 41 -4.07 -2.92 -10.06
N THR A 42 -4.27 -2.73 -8.76
CA THR A 42 -4.25 -1.44 -8.09
C THR A 42 -3.18 -1.46 -7.00
N LEU A 43 -2.32 -0.44 -6.96
CA LEU A 43 -1.42 -0.17 -5.84
C LEU A 43 -1.99 0.98 -5.03
N LEU A 44 -2.36 0.72 -3.79
CA LEU A 44 -2.59 1.75 -2.78
C LEU A 44 -1.32 1.90 -1.97
N PHE A 45 -0.55 2.96 -2.20
CA PHE A 45 0.54 3.31 -1.31
C PHE A 45 -0.03 3.61 0.09
N GLU A 46 0.65 3.20 1.15
CA GLU A 46 0.23 3.25 2.56
C GLU A 46 1.05 4.31 3.33
N ASP A 47 0.43 4.97 4.31
CA ASP A 47 0.97 6.07 5.13
C ASP A 47 0.18 6.16 6.43
N GLU A 48 0.55 7.10 7.30
CA GLU A 48 -0.11 7.25 8.61
C GLU A 48 -1.64 7.43 8.48
N ILE A 49 -2.13 8.18 7.48
CA ILE A 49 -3.55 8.45 7.32
C ILE A 49 -4.30 7.20 6.85
N THR A 50 -3.80 6.51 5.83
CA THR A 50 -4.47 5.30 5.31
C THR A 50 -4.46 4.18 6.33
N VAL A 51 -3.34 4.00 7.04
CA VAL A 51 -3.16 2.97 8.07
C VAL A 51 -4.00 3.27 9.31
N ARG A 52 -4.02 4.51 9.80
CA ARG A 52 -4.88 4.91 10.93
C ARG A 52 -6.36 4.68 10.61
N TYR A 53 -6.79 5.00 9.39
CA TYR A 53 -8.16 4.73 8.97
C TYR A 53 -8.47 3.24 8.97
N GLN A 54 -7.55 2.41 8.49
CA GLN A 54 -7.73 0.97 8.45
C GLN A 54 -7.85 0.36 9.87
N ILE A 55 -6.95 0.73 10.79
CA ILE A 55 -7.00 0.30 12.19
C ILE A 55 -8.33 0.71 12.84
N GLN A 56 -8.75 1.97 12.66
CA GLN A 56 -10.01 2.45 13.22
C GLN A 56 -11.24 1.70 12.68
N GLU A 57 -11.24 1.36 11.39
CA GLU A 57 -12.31 0.54 10.82
C GLU A 57 -12.31 -0.88 11.39
N MET A 58 -11.14 -1.52 11.57
CA MET A 58 -11.04 -2.85 12.17
C MET A 58 -11.56 -2.86 13.61
N LEU A 59 -11.05 -1.96 14.46
CA LEU A 59 -11.51 -1.82 15.85
C LEU A 59 -13.03 -1.60 15.93
N ARG A 60 -13.60 -0.82 15.03
CA ARG A 60 -15.06 -0.57 14.98
C ARG A 60 -15.86 -1.79 14.54
N ILE A 61 -15.41 -2.50 13.51
CA ILE A 61 -16.11 -3.67 12.97
C ILE A 61 -16.14 -4.78 14.03
N GLU A 62 -15.01 -5.00 14.68
CA GLU A 62 -14.84 -6.06 15.68
C GLU A 62 -15.29 -5.63 17.08
N ARG A 63 -15.52 -4.33 17.29
CA ARG A 63 -15.84 -3.70 18.58
C ARG A 63 -14.74 -3.93 19.63
N THR A 64 -13.50 -3.88 19.19
CA THR A 64 -12.29 -4.04 20.03
C THR A 64 -11.98 -2.72 20.73
N PHE A 65 -11.99 -2.72 22.07
CA PHE A 65 -11.62 -1.55 22.91
C PHE A 65 -10.58 -1.90 23.98
N GLU A 66 -10.27 -3.17 24.10
CA GLU A 66 -9.34 -3.76 25.05
C GLU A 66 -7.92 -3.43 24.61
N PRO A 67 -7.05 -3.01 25.55
CA PRO A 67 -5.71 -2.56 25.20
C PRO A 67 -4.94 -3.58 24.34
N GLU A 68 -4.99 -4.86 24.70
CA GLU A 68 -4.31 -5.96 24.01
C GLU A 68 -4.76 -6.07 22.55
N GLY A 69 -6.08 -6.13 22.30
CA GLY A 69 -6.60 -6.19 20.94
C GLY A 69 -6.27 -4.95 20.10
N ILE A 70 -6.26 -3.76 20.72
CA ILE A 70 -5.78 -2.54 20.02
C ILE A 70 -4.30 -2.66 19.64
N GLN A 71 -3.48 -3.26 20.48
CA GLN A 71 -2.07 -3.45 20.19
C GLN A 71 -1.85 -4.45 19.07
N GLU A 72 -2.62 -5.54 19.02
CA GLU A 72 -2.57 -6.53 17.94
C GLU A 72 -2.86 -5.86 16.58
N GLU A 73 -3.88 -5.01 16.50
CA GLU A 73 -4.18 -4.24 15.28
C GLU A 73 -3.05 -3.25 14.92
N LEU A 74 -2.50 -2.55 15.91
CA LEU A 74 -1.37 -1.65 15.70
C LEU A 74 -0.16 -2.41 15.15
N ASP A 75 0.17 -3.57 15.72
CA ASP A 75 1.32 -4.38 15.33
C ASP A 75 1.14 -4.97 13.92
N ALA A 76 -0.09 -5.33 13.55
CA ALA A 76 -0.41 -5.84 12.22
C ALA A 76 -0.30 -4.76 11.12
N TYR A 77 -0.66 -3.51 11.42
CA TYR A 77 -0.82 -2.47 10.41
C TYR A 77 0.30 -1.41 10.40
N ASN A 78 0.98 -1.13 11.51
CA ASN A 78 2.12 -0.21 11.54
C ASN A 78 3.26 -0.57 10.56
N PRO A 79 3.56 -1.85 10.25
CA PRO A 79 4.55 -2.19 9.24
C PRO A 79 4.24 -1.64 7.84
N LEU A 80 3.00 -1.20 7.57
CA LEU A 80 2.60 -0.56 6.32
C LEU A 80 2.90 0.94 6.28
N ILE A 81 3.36 1.55 7.37
CA ILE A 81 3.77 2.96 7.37
C ILE A 81 5.21 3.06 6.86
N PRO A 82 5.49 3.92 5.87
CA PRO A 82 6.85 4.12 5.36
C PRO A 82 7.76 4.73 6.42
N ASP A 83 9.03 4.33 6.41
CA ASP A 83 10.00 4.71 7.45
C ASP A 83 10.90 5.91 7.07
N GLY A 84 10.67 6.50 5.89
CA GLY A 84 11.51 7.55 5.32
C GLY A 84 12.49 7.07 4.24
N ARG A 85 12.67 5.76 4.06
CA ARG A 85 13.57 5.18 3.03
C ARG A 85 12.88 4.21 2.09
N ASN A 86 11.62 3.90 2.35
CA ASN A 86 10.84 3.02 1.50
C ASN A 86 9.47 3.57 1.18
N PHE A 87 8.90 3.04 0.10
CA PHE A 87 7.47 3.08 -0.11
C PHE A 87 6.85 1.78 0.41
N LYS A 88 5.67 1.90 1.02
CA LYS A 88 4.82 0.79 1.42
C LYS A 88 3.55 0.85 0.59
N ALA A 89 3.08 -0.29 0.09
CA ALA A 89 1.86 -0.34 -0.70
C ALA A 89 1.07 -1.63 -0.47
N THR A 90 -0.25 -1.50 -0.46
CA THR A 90 -1.18 -2.62 -0.60
C THR A 90 -1.50 -2.80 -2.08
N MET A 91 -1.13 -3.95 -2.63
CA MET A 91 -1.52 -4.37 -3.97
C MET A 91 -2.85 -5.13 -3.91
N LEU A 92 -3.76 -4.78 -4.81
CA LEU A 92 -5.07 -5.40 -4.97
C LEU A 92 -5.17 -5.98 -6.39
N ILE A 93 -5.51 -7.27 -6.49
CA ILE A 93 -5.79 -7.96 -7.75
C ILE A 93 -7.30 -8.20 -7.86
N GLU A 94 -7.92 -7.49 -8.80
CA GLU A 94 -9.38 -7.35 -8.86
C GLU A 94 -9.96 -7.93 -10.14
N TYR A 95 -10.77 -8.97 -9.97
CA TYR A 95 -11.63 -9.55 -10.99
C TYR A 95 -13.07 -9.62 -10.44
N PRO A 96 -14.07 -9.04 -11.14
CA PRO A 96 -15.45 -9.01 -10.65
C PRO A 96 -16.05 -10.40 -10.43
N ASP A 97 -15.79 -11.32 -11.37
CA ASP A 97 -16.24 -12.70 -11.28
C ASP A 97 -15.29 -13.54 -10.41
N GLU A 98 -15.85 -14.27 -9.44
CA GLU A 98 -15.07 -15.07 -8.48
C GLU A 98 -14.34 -16.25 -9.13
N ALA A 99 -14.96 -16.92 -10.10
CA ALA A 99 -14.34 -18.06 -10.79
C ALA A 99 -13.18 -17.59 -11.67
N VAL A 100 -13.36 -16.46 -12.36
CA VAL A 100 -12.29 -15.79 -13.12
C VAL A 100 -11.17 -15.37 -12.17
N ARG A 101 -11.49 -14.71 -11.05
CA ARG A 101 -10.50 -14.29 -10.04
C ARG A 101 -9.67 -15.48 -9.56
N ALA A 102 -10.31 -16.57 -9.18
CA ALA A 102 -9.62 -17.76 -8.69
C ALA A 102 -8.71 -18.41 -9.76
N ALA A 103 -9.10 -18.37 -11.03
CA ALA A 103 -8.26 -18.84 -12.13
C ALA A 103 -7.05 -17.93 -12.36
N GLN A 104 -7.27 -16.61 -12.36
CA GLN A 104 -6.22 -15.63 -12.61
C GLN A 104 -5.19 -15.59 -11.48
N LEU A 105 -5.59 -15.75 -10.22
CA LEU A 105 -4.64 -15.84 -9.10
C LEU A 105 -3.71 -17.06 -9.16
N ARG A 106 -4.04 -18.09 -9.95
CA ARG A 106 -3.10 -19.20 -10.23
C ARG A 106 -2.10 -18.83 -11.32
N VAL A 107 -2.55 -18.10 -12.33
CA VAL A 107 -1.72 -17.63 -13.44
C VAL A 107 -0.74 -16.55 -12.99
N LEU A 108 -1.22 -15.61 -12.18
CA LEU A 108 -0.46 -14.44 -11.71
C LEU A 108 0.44 -14.74 -10.50
N LYS A 109 0.86 -16.00 -10.32
CA LYS A 109 1.71 -16.37 -9.19
C LYS A 109 3.07 -15.69 -9.29
N GLY A 110 3.47 -14.95 -8.25
CA GLY A 110 4.73 -14.20 -8.25
C GLY A 110 4.61 -12.77 -8.80
N ILE A 111 3.41 -12.32 -9.17
CA ILE A 111 3.18 -10.96 -9.70
C ILE A 111 3.63 -9.87 -8.72
N GLU A 112 3.48 -10.11 -7.42
CA GLU A 112 3.88 -9.19 -6.36
C GLU A 112 5.38 -8.92 -6.38
N ARG A 113 6.21 -9.93 -6.68
CA ARG A 113 7.68 -9.80 -6.80
C ARG A 113 8.12 -9.22 -8.13
N ALA A 114 7.28 -9.31 -9.15
CA ALA A 114 7.50 -8.73 -10.47
C ALA A 114 7.11 -7.25 -10.55
N THR A 115 6.47 -6.71 -9.51
CA THR A 115 6.06 -5.31 -9.43
C THR A 115 7.25 -4.42 -9.08
N TRP A 116 7.37 -3.28 -9.74
CA TRP A 116 8.51 -2.36 -9.58
C TRP A 116 8.10 -0.88 -9.58
N VAL A 117 8.96 -0.06 -8.95
CA VAL A 117 8.99 1.39 -9.10
C VAL A 117 10.32 1.81 -9.73
N ARG A 118 10.37 2.94 -10.43
CA ARG A 118 11.58 3.46 -11.05
C ARG A 118 11.61 4.98 -10.97
N VAL A 119 12.66 5.50 -10.34
CA VAL A 119 13.00 6.93 -10.44
C VAL A 119 13.76 7.15 -11.73
N ASP A 120 13.39 8.18 -12.50
CA ASP A 120 14.08 8.47 -13.77
C ASP A 120 15.60 8.65 -13.56
N GLY A 121 16.39 8.07 -14.46
CA GLY A 121 17.84 7.98 -14.33
C GLY A 121 18.37 6.89 -13.37
N HIS A 122 17.50 6.11 -12.73
CA HIS A 122 17.88 5.01 -11.83
C HIS A 122 17.36 3.64 -12.31
N ALA A 123 17.94 2.57 -11.74
CA ALA A 123 17.46 1.21 -11.98
C ALA A 123 16.07 0.98 -11.37
N LYS A 124 15.33 -0.01 -11.89
CA LYS A 124 14.07 -0.47 -11.28
C LYS A 124 14.33 -1.00 -9.88
N VAL A 125 13.45 -0.65 -8.95
CA VAL A 125 13.36 -1.22 -7.60
C VAL A 125 12.17 -2.16 -7.60
N PHE A 126 12.44 -3.46 -7.50
CA PHE A 126 11.39 -4.48 -7.38
C PHE A 126 10.89 -4.58 -5.95
N ALA A 127 9.60 -4.92 -5.79
CA ALA A 127 8.97 -5.06 -4.50
C ALA A 127 9.56 -6.21 -3.69
N ILE A 128 9.69 -5.98 -2.39
CA ILE A 128 9.82 -7.02 -1.37
C ILE A 128 8.41 -7.21 -0.81
N ALA A 129 7.84 -8.42 -1.00
CA ALA A 129 6.43 -8.68 -0.73
C ALA A 129 6.23 -9.59 0.50
N ASP A 130 5.17 -9.32 1.24
CA ASP A 130 4.56 -10.17 2.28
C ASP A 130 5.54 -10.63 3.39
N GLU A 131 6.50 -9.80 3.74
CA GLU A 131 7.51 -10.10 4.78
C GLU A 131 6.89 -10.38 6.15
N ASP A 132 5.76 -9.72 6.42
CA ASP A 132 5.08 -9.77 7.72
C ASP A 132 3.97 -10.86 7.76
N LEU A 133 3.66 -11.51 6.63
CA LEU A 133 2.51 -12.41 6.49
C LEU A 133 2.79 -13.55 5.50
N ALA A 134 2.85 -14.80 5.99
CA ALA A 134 2.93 -15.97 5.11
C ALA A 134 1.59 -16.18 4.35
N ARG A 135 1.44 -15.54 3.18
CA ARG A 135 0.18 -15.49 2.40
C ARG A 135 0.18 -16.31 1.11
N GLU A 136 1.32 -16.79 0.65
CA GLU A 136 1.37 -17.74 -0.46
C GLU A 136 1.20 -19.19 0.01
N ASN A 137 0.44 -19.97 -0.74
CA ASN A 137 0.51 -21.43 -0.68
C ASN A 137 1.06 -21.97 -2.00
N GLU A 138 1.37 -23.27 -2.06
CA GLU A 138 2.02 -23.86 -3.24
C GLU A 138 1.25 -23.66 -4.55
N THR A 139 -0.06 -23.38 -4.49
CA THR A 139 -0.98 -23.46 -5.65
C THR A 139 -1.44 -22.13 -6.23
N LYS A 140 -1.45 -21.02 -5.47
CA LYS A 140 -1.99 -19.73 -5.92
C LYS A 140 -1.44 -18.54 -5.13
N THR A 141 -1.48 -17.36 -5.75
CA THR A 141 -1.20 -16.09 -5.06
C THR A 141 -2.45 -15.52 -4.37
N SER A 142 -2.25 -14.47 -3.56
CA SER A 142 -3.30 -13.76 -2.84
C SER A 142 -3.94 -12.67 -3.71
N ALA A 143 -5.19 -12.30 -3.44
CA ALA A 143 -5.78 -11.10 -4.06
C ALA A 143 -5.22 -9.80 -3.47
N VAL A 144 -4.54 -9.88 -2.32
CA VAL A 144 -3.99 -8.75 -1.59
C VAL A 144 -2.56 -9.06 -1.15
N HIS A 145 -1.62 -8.17 -1.50
CA HIS A 145 -0.21 -8.26 -1.11
C HIS A 145 0.25 -6.97 -0.43
N PHE A 146 1.19 -7.09 0.50
CA PHE A 146 1.87 -5.95 1.09
C PHE A 146 3.27 -5.84 0.52
N LEU A 147 3.55 -4.70 -0.11
CA LEU A 147 4.77 -4.44 -0.85
C LEU A 147 5.61 -3.38 -0.14
N ARG A 148 6.92 -3.60 -0.13
CA ARG A 148 7.92 -2.61 0.24
C ARG A 148 8.88 -2.37 -0.91
N PHE A 149 9.14 -1.12 -1.23
CA PHE A 149 10.15 -0.70 -2.20
C PHE A 149 11.22 0.09 -1.47
N GLU A 150 12.45 -0.43 -1.42
CA GLU A 150 13.58 0.26 -0.81
C GLU A 150 14.23 1.23 -1.79
N LEU A 151 14.23 2.51 -1.45
CA LEU A 151 14.85 3.56 -2.26
C LEU A 151 16.15 4.01 -1.60
N ASP A 152 17.21 4.08 -2.40
CA ASP A 152 18.46 4.67 -1.92
C ASP A 152 18.35 6.20 -1.80
N ALA A 153 19.34 6.80 -1.13
CA ALA A 153 19.35 8.23 -0.89
C ALA A 153 19.45 9.06 -2.19
N ALA A 154 20.01 8.51 -3.27
CA ALA A 154 20.11 9.21 -4.55
C ALA A 154 18.75 9.25 -5.24
N MET A 155 18.01 8.13 -5.25
CA MET A 155 16.64 8.04 -5.74
C MET A 155 15.71 8.99 -4.99
N ALA A 156 15.78 9.02 -3.64
CA ALA A 156 14.98 9.92 -2.82
C ALA A 156 15.25 11.40 -3.14
N ARG A 157 16.52 11.79 -3.28
CA ARG A 157 16.90 13.16 -3.66
C ARG A 157 16.41 13.52 -5.07
N ALA A 158 16.52 12.60 -6.01
CA ALA A 158 16.08 12.81 -7.38
C ALA A 158 14.56 13.03 -7.44
N LEU A 159 13.76 12.20 -6.77
CA LEU A 159 12.31 12.37 -6.67
C LEU A 159 11.92 13.70 -6.04
N LYS A 160 12.55 14.06 -4.93
CA LYS A 160 12.32 15.36 -4.26
C LYS A 160 12.73 16.55 -5.13
N SER A 161 13.61 16.34 -6.10
CA SER A 161 14.04 17.36 -7.08
C SER A 161 13.20 17.34 -8.36
N GLY A 162 12.16 16.51 -8.43
CA GLY A 162 11.22 16.46 -9.55
C GLY A 162 11.51 15.40 -10.62
N ALA A 163 12.45 14.47 -10.40
CA ALA A 163 12.62 13.33 -11.31
C ALA A 163 11.32 12.51 -11.38
N ALA A 164 10.96 12.07 -12.59
CA ALA A 164 9.72 11.31 -12.80
C ALA A 164 9.75 9.97 -12.06
N LEU A 165 8.62 9.59 -11.47
CA LEU A 165 8.39 8.28 -10.85
C LEU A 165 7.55 7.41 -11.77
N GLY A 166 8.15 6.36 -12.32
CA GLY A 166 7.47 5.31 -13.07
C GLY A 166 7.19 4.07 -12.23
N MET A 167 6.22 3.27 -12.65
CA MET A 167 5.82 2.03 -11.98
C MET A 167 5.37 0.98 -12.99
N GLY A 168 5.48 -0.29 -12.65
CA GLY A 168 5.00 -1.35 -13.54
C GLY A 168 5.12 -2.74 -12.96
N ILE A 169 4.82 -3.72 -13.82
CA ILE A 169 4.87 -5.15 -13.50
C ILE A 169 5.51 -5.86 -14.68
N ASP A 170 6.55 -6.63 -14.40
CA ASP A 170 7.27 -7.46 -15.39
C ASP A 170 6.96 -8.95 -15.16
N HIS A 171 5.66 -9.31 -15.20
CA HIS A 171 5.22 -10.71 -15.05
C HIS A 171 4.91 -11.33 -16.41
N ALA A 172 5.23 -12.62 -16.60
CA ALA A 172 5.05 -13.33 -17.88
C ALA A 172 3.61 -13.23 -18.42
N ASP A 173 2.62 -13.33 -17.53
CA ASP A 173 1.20 -13.22 -17.85
C ASP A 173 0.58 -11.84 -17.58
N TYR A 174 1.37 -10.85 -17.13
CA TYR A 174 0.89 -9.50 -16.81
C TYR A 174 2.03 -8.48 -16.90
N THR A 175 2.25 -7.93 -18.09
CA THR A 175 3.26 -6.89 -18.32
C THR A 175 2.58 -5.53 -18.54
N VAL A 176 2.92 -4.56 -17.70
CA VAL A 176 2.42 -3.18 -17.82
C VAL A 176 3.46 -2.21 -17.27
N ALA A 177 3.56 -1.04 -17.89
CA ALA A 177 4.41 0.04 -17.41
C ALA A 177 3.67 1.37 -17.53
N LEU A 178 3.84 2.20 -16.51
CA LEU A 178 3.50 3.61 -16.48
C LEU A 178 4.82 4.36 -16.33
N ASP A 179 5.21 5.12 -17.36
CA ASP A 179 6.50 5.83 -17.35
C ASP A 179 6.54 6.94 -16.29
N GLU A 180 5.40 7.57 -16.02
CA GLU A 180 5.26 8.66 -15.04
C GLU A 180 3.87 8.60 -14.36
N VAL A 181 3.85 8.63 -13.02
CA VAL A 181 2.62 8.77 -12.23
C VAL A 181 2.10 10.21 -12.25
N ALA A 182 0.82 10.40 -11.89
CA ALA A 182 0.27 11.74 -11.78
C ALA A 182 1.11 12.63 -10.82
N PRO A 183 1.31 13.93 -11.13
CA PRO A 183 2.14 14.82 -10.33
C PRO A 183 1.74 14.89 -8.84
N GLU A 184 0.44 14.87 -8.55
CA GLU A 184 -0.08 14.87 -7.18
C GLU A 184 0.26 13.57 -6.43
N THR A 185 0.36 12.46 -7.16
CA THR A 185 0.77 11.17 -6.60
C THR A 185 2.26 11.17 -6.34
N GLN A 186 3.08 11.61 -7.29
CA GLN A 186 4.52 11.74 -7.08
C GLN A 186 4.84 12.65 -5.90
N ALA A 187 4.17 13.80 -5.78
CA ALA A 187 4.36 14.71 -4.66
C ALA A 187 3.97 14.08 -3.31
N ALA A 188 2.88 13.31 -3.28
CA ALA A 188 2.46 12.59 -2.07
C ALA A 188 3.49 11.54 -1.65
N LEU A 189 3.99 10.72 -2.60
CA LEU A 189 4.97 9.67 -2.29
C LEU A 189 6.35 10.23 -1.96
N ALA A 190 6.79 11.31 -2.62
CA ALA A 190 8.07 11.94 -2.30
C ALA A 190 8.11 12.51 -0.86
N ALA A 191 6.95 12.85 -0.29
CA ALA A 191 6.83 13.29 1.10
C ALA A 191 7.05 12.16 2.13
N ASP A 192 6.90 10.90 1.71
CA ASP A 192 7.15 9.72 2.54
C ASP A 192 8.65 9.43 2.73
N LEU A 193 9.53 10.13 2.00
CA LEU A 193 10.99 9.94 2.02
C LEU A 193 11.69 11.03 2.84
N HIS A 194 12.84 10.73 3.45
CA HIS A 194 13.70 11.66 4.21
C HIS A 194 14.89 12.16 3.39
#